data_AF-A0A1F9MXD9-F1
#
_entry.id   AF-A0A1F9MXD9-F1
#
_cell.length_a   1.000
_cell.length_b   1.000
_cell.length_c   1.000
_cell.angle_alpha   90.00
_cell.angle_beta   90.00
_cell.angle_gamma   90.00
#
_symmetry.space_group_name_H-M   'P 1'
#
loop_
_entity.id
_entity.type
_entity.pdbx_description
1 polymer ?
#
loop_
_entity_poly.entity_id
_entity_poly.type
_entity_poly.pdbx_seq_one_letter_code
_entity_poly.pdbx_strand_id
1 'polypeptide(L)'
;MSRWQPPPMNDQQPAGAKKLIVDEQVVRKMLQVNPALRKGRTTFQVKKAIERGDGLTREDSRTATSEAPRTFGQADARDVAPRSDAQELVETIDFFVRGKADKLKAGLDEIEARRRQLDAEEAQVRAKHCDQLISFFSLLDDGAVALNGKKALAKHSDFLAKVGLTSSTLLERINRTRK
;
A
#
# COMPACT_ATOMS: atom_id res chain seq x y z
N MET A 1 4.72 -48.22 56.90
CA MET A 1 5.32 -47.62 55.70
C MET A 1 4.20 -47.00 54.87
N SER A 2 3.98 -45.69 54.99
CA SER A 2 2.98 -44.97 54.19
C SER A 2 3.72 -44.07 53.21
N ARG A 3 3.54 -44.36 51.93
CA ARG A 3 4.18 -43.72 50.78
C ARG A 3 3.63 -42.29 50.66
N TRP A 4 4.49 -41.29 50.86
CA TRP A 4 4.14 -39.89 50.64
C TRP A 4 3.86 -39.67 49.14
N GLN A 5 2.67 -39.16 48.82
CA GLN A 5 2.30 -38.71 47.48
C GLN A 5 2.24 -37.18 47.49
N PRO A 6 2.98 -36.47 46.61
CA PRO A 6 2.80 -35.04 46.46
C PRO A 6 1.41 -34.74 45.87
N PRO A 7 0.75 -33.64 46.29
CA PRO A 7 -0.52 -33.21 45.72
C PRO A 7 -0.34 -32.82 44.23
N PRO A 8 -1.39 -32.95 43.40
CA PRO A 8 -1.32 -32.56 41.99
C PRO A 8 -0.94 -31.08 41.90
N MET A 9 0.06 -30.77 41.06
CA MET A 9 0.37 -29.40 40.64
C MET A 9 -0.89 -28.79 40.02
N ASN A 10 -1.64 -28.02 40.81
CA ASN A 10 -2.42 -26.94 40.24
C ASN A 10 -1.38 -25.98 39.65
N ASP A 11 -1.47 -25.71 38.35
CA ASP A 11 -0.81 -24.59 37.71
C ASP A 11 -1.20 -23.32 38.47
N GLN A 12 -0.39 -22.98 39.47
CA GLN A 12 -0.45 -21.72 40.20
C GLN A 12 0.00 -20.65 39.22
N GLN A 13 -0.97 -20.20 38.43
CA GLN A 13 -0.94 -18.92 37.78
C GLN A 13 -0.65 -17.87 38.86
N PRO A 14 0.41 -17.03 38.72
CA PRO A 14 0.82 -16.14 39.79
C PRO A 14 -0.33 -15.19 40.15
N ALA A 15 -0.75 -15.27 41.41
CA ALA A 15 -1.73 -14.39 42.01
C ALA A 15 -1.24 -12.94 41.91
N GLY A 16 -1.77 -12.20 40.93
CA GLY A 16 -1.42 -10.81 40.66
C GLY A 16 -1.39 -10.43 39.18
N ALA A 17 -1.35 -11.39 38.25
CA ALA A 17 -1.43 -11.07 36.83
C ALA A 17 -2.86 -10.63 36.47
N LYS A 18 -3.04 -9.32 36.19
CA LYS A 18 -4.25 -8.82 35.52
C LYS A 18 -4.51 -9.72 34.31
N LYS A 19 -5.64 -10.42 34.31
CA LYS A 19 -6.08 -11.27 33.19
C LYS A 19 -6.01 -10.40 31.92
N LEU A 20 -5.04 -10.67 31.06
CA LEU A 20 -4.87 -9.93 29.81
C LEU A 20 -6.09 -10.27 28.96
N ILE A 21 -7.03 -9.34 28.84
CA ILE A 21 -8.19 -9.49 27.96
C ILE A 21 -7.82 -8.84 26.64
N VAL A 22 -7.78 -9.63 25.57
CA VAL A 22 -7.37 -9.15 24.25
C VAL A 22 -8.60 -8.98 23.37
N ASP A 23 -8.74 -7.81 22.75
CA ASP A 23 -9.83 -7.58 21.80
C ASP A 23 -9.68 -8.50 20.56
N GLU A 24 -10.78 -9.12 20.14
CA GLU A 24 -10.78 -9.98 18.95
C GLU A 24 -10.42 -9.21 17.68
N GLN A 25 -10.82 -7.94 17.57
CA GLN A 25 -10.48 -7.08 16.44
C GLN A 25 -8.96 -6.87 16.33
N VAL A 26 -8.27 -6.74 17.47
CA VAL A 26 -6.80 -6.64 17.52
C VAL A 26 -6.16 -7.94 17.02
N VAL A 27 -6.67 -9.10 17.44
CA VAL A 27 -6.18 -10.41 16.97
C VAL A 27 -6.44 -10.61 15.48
N ARG A 28 -7.59 -10.19 14.95
CA ARG A 28 -7.89 -10.23 13.51
C ARG A 28 -6.89 -9.39 12.72
N LYS A 29 -6.62 -8.17 13.16
CA LYS A 29 -5.67 -7.27 12.50
C LYS A 29 -4.23 -7.78 12.62
N MET A 30 -3.86 -8.37 13.75
CA MET A 30 -2.56 -9.04 13.94
C MET A 30 -2.37 -10.20 12.95
N LEU A 31 -3.39 -11.04 12.77
CA LEU A 31 -3.34 -12.15 11.80
C LEU A 31 -3.37 -11.69 10.34
N GLN A 32 -3.95 -10.51 10.05
CA GLN A 32 -3.89 -9.90 8.72
C GLN A 32 -2.48 -9.38 8.39
N VAL A 33 -1.79 -8.79 9.38
CA VAL A 33 -0.42 -8.28 9.23
C VAL A 33 0.61 -9.41 9.23
N ASN A 34 0.38 -10.47 10.01
CA ASN A 34 1.27 -11.63 10.11
C ASN A 34 0.48 -12.96 10.05
N PRO A 35 0.17 -13.46 8.83
CA PRO A 35 -0.62 -14.68 8.66
C PRO A 35 0.09 -15.95 9.15
N ALA A 36 1.42 -15.93 9.30
CA ALA A 36 2.19 -17.06 9.81
C ALA A 36 1.88 -17.37 11.30
N LEU A 37 1.37 -16.40 12.05
CA LEU A 37 0.92 -16.60 13.44
C LEU A 37 -0.35 -17.44 13.54
N ARG A 38 -1.08 -17.61 12.43
CA ARG A 38 -2.33 -18.38 12.40
C ARG A 38 -2.08 -19.86 12.63
N LYS A 39 -1.02 -20.44 12.05
CA LYS A 39 -0.66 -21.88 12.18
C LYS A 39 -1.87 -22.85 12.16
N GLY A 40 -2.86 -22.60 11.28
CA GLY A 40 -4.10 -23.40 11.19
C GLY A 40 -5.16 -23.15 12.28
N ARG A 41 -4.93 -22.24 13.22
CA ARG A 41 -5.84 -21.88 14.32
C ARG A 41 -6.86 -20.82 13.90
N THR A 42 -8.02 -20.82 14.55
CA THR A 42 -9.00 -19.74 14.40
C THR A 42 -8.56 -18.50 15.17
N THR A 43 -9.06 -17.32 14.78
CA THR A 43 -8.78 -16.06 15.50
C THR A 43 -9.09 -16.16 16.99
N PHE A 44 -10.18 -16.84 17.36
CA PHE A 44 -10.56 -17.08 18.74
C PHE A 44 -9.54 -17.95 19.50
N GLN A 45 -8.98 -18.98 18.86
CA GLN A 45 -7.95 -19.83 19.45
C GLN A 45 -6.64 -19.07 19.65
N VAL A 46 -6.27 -18.19 18.71
CA VAL A 46 -5.10 -17.31 18.85
C VAL A 46 -5.31 -16.31 19.98
N LYS A 47 -6.49 -15.68 20.05
CA LYS A 47 -6.87 -14.80 21.16
C LYS A 47 -6.71 -15.51 22.51
N LYS A 48 -7.31 -16.69 22.64
CA LYS A 48 -7.27 -17.47 23.89
C LYS A 48 -5.85 -17.90 24.28
N ALA A 49 -4.98 -18.16 23.32
CA ALA A 49 -3.56 -18.47 23.57
C ALA A 49 -2.80 -17.24 24.10
N ILE A 50 -3.02 -16.07 23.50
CA ILE A 50 -2.41 -14.80 23.95
C ILE A 50 -2.91 -14.43 25.35
N GLU A 51 -4.22 -14.57 25.62
CA GLU A 51 -4.82 -14.30 26.93
C GLU A 51 -4.32 -15.25 28.03
N ARG A 52 -3.84 -16.44 27.66
CA ARG A 52 -3.22 -17.42 28.57
C ARG A 52 -1.73 -17.22 28.76
N GLY A 53 -1.09 -16.37 27.97
CA GLY A 53 0.36 -16.21 27.96
C GLY A 53 1.10 -17.36 27.28
N ASP A 54 0.41 -18.20 26.50
CA ASP A 54 1.08 -19.20 25.67
C ASP A 54 1.88 -18.46 24.60
N GLY A 55 3.21 -18.52 24.71
CA GLY A 55 4.11 -17.90 23.76
C GLY A 55 3.78 -18.35 22.34
N LEU A 56 3.60 -17.40 21.42
CA LEU A 56 3.47 -17.65 19.98
C LEU A 56 4.82 -18.10 19.37
N THR A 57 5.77 -18.52 20.20
CA THR A 57 7.15 -18.82 19.84
C THR A 57 7.21 -19.96 18.84
N ARG A 58 8.12 -19.75 17.91
CA ARG A 58 8.55 -20.63 16.85
C ARG A 58 9.21 -21.86 17.47
N GLU A 59 8.43 -22.88 17.80
CA GLU A 59 8.96 -24.22 18.00
C GLU A 59 9.35 -24.79 16.63
N ASP A 60 10.64 -24.71 16.33
CA ASP A 60 11.39 -25.71 15.59
C ASP A 60 12.88 -25.38 15.75
N SER A 61 13.50 -25.91 16.80
CA SER A 61 14.94 -26.27 16.88
C SER A 61 15.22 -26.89 18.25
N ARG A 62 15.03 -28.21 18.34
CA ARG A 62 15.73 -29.04 19.33
C ARG A 62 17.16 -29.26 18.79
N THR A 63 18.18 -28.86 19.55
CA THR A 63 19.38 -29.65 19.89
C THR A 63 20.32 -28.85 20.81
N ALA A 64 20.75 -29.48 21.92
CA ALA A 64 22.03 -29.40 22.66
C ALA A 64 22.92 -28.14 22.50
N THR A 65 23.52 -27.52 23.53
CA THR A 65 24.21 -28.10 24.70
C THR A 65 24.61 -26.96 25.66
N SER A 66 24.72 -27.31 26.94
CA SER A 66 25.53 -26.72 28.03
C SER A 66 26.60 -25.67 27.69
N GLU A 67 26.60 -24.56 28.43
CA GLU A 67 27.73 -24.00 29.23
C GLU A 67 27.63 -22.46 29.38
N ALA A 68 27.62 -21.99 30.62
CA ALA A 68 28.11 -20.66 31.00
C ALA A 68 29.52 -20.84 31.61
N PRO A 69 30.34 -19.79 31.87
CA PRO A 69 30.45 -18.47 31.25
C PRO A 69 31.91 -18.15 30.82
N ARG A 70 32.15 -17.29 29.83
CA ARG A 70 33.47 -16.63 29.65
C ARG A 70 33.31 -15.15 29.31
N THR A 71 33.64 -14.32 30.30
CA THR A 71 34.06 -12.93 30.20
C THR A 71 35.33 -12.81 29.37
N PHE A 72 35.39 -11.87 28.42
CA PHE A 72 36.47 -10.91 28.16
C PHE A 72 36.24 -10.28 26.77
N GLY A 73 35.72 -9.05 26.80
CA GLY A 73 35.36 -8.28 25.62
C GLY A 73 34.72 -6.98 26.06
N GLN A 74 35.54 -6.12 26.67
CA GLN A 74 35.21 -4.76 27.08
C GLN A 74 34.82 -3.95 25.84
N ALA A 75 33.54 -3.96 25.50
CA ALA A 75 32.92 -2.97 24.63
C ALA A 75 32.15 -2.02 25.54
N ASP A 76 32.47 -0.74 25.44
CA ASP A 76 31.90 0.36 26.21
C ASP A 76 30.40 0.15 26.46
N ALA A 77 30.08 -0.21 27.69
CA ALA A 77 28.75 -0.03 28.24
C ALA A 77 28.52 1.48 28.34
N ARG A 78 28.15 2.10 27.22
CA ARG A 78 27.36 3.32 27.26
C ARG A 78 26.17 2.97 28.14
N ASP A 79 26.01 3.71 29.24
CA ASP A 79 24.80 3.74 30.06
C ASP A 79 23.60 3.93 29.13
N VAL A 80 23.03 2.82 28.64
CA VAL A 80 21.69 2.80 28.08
C VAL A 80 20.81 2.62 29.30
N ALA A 81 20.44 3.76 29.91
CA ALA A 81 19.38 3.79 30.90
C ALA A 81 18.21 2.95 30.39
N PRO A 82 17.57 2.10 31.22
CA PRO A 82 16.44 1.28 30.78
C PRO A 82 15.39 2.22 30.20
N ARG A 83 15.22 2.18 28.88
CA ARG A 83 14.19 2.97 28.20
C ARG A 83 12.86 2.47 28.75
N SER A 84 12.03 3.40 29.25
CA SER A 84 10.72 3.01 29.75
C SER A 84 9.94 2.31 28.63
N ASP A 85 9.14 1.30 28.96
CA ASP A 85 8.27 0.58 28.00
C ASP A 85 7.43 1.53 27.12
N ALA A 86 7.11 2.72 27.64
CA ALA A 86 6.41 3.78 26.92
C ALA A 86 7.25 4.38 25.78
N GLN A 87 8.57 4.52 25.96
CA GLN A 87 9.47 5.07 24.94
C GLN A 87 9.71 4.08 23.80
N GLU A 88 9.83 2.78 24.10
CA GLU A 88 9.92 1.73 23.07
C GLU A 88 8.63 1.61 22.25
N LEU A 89 7.47 1.77 22.90
CA LEU A 89 6.17 1.81 22.23
C LEU A 89 6.08 3.01 21.25
N VAL A 90 6.49 4.20 21.69
CA VAL A 90 6.48 5.41 20.84
C VAL A 90 7.40 5.23 19.64
N GLU A 91 8.63 4.76 19.83
CA GLU A 91 9.58 4.53 18.73
C GLU A 91 9.04 3.50 17.71
N THR A 92 8.36 2.45 18.18
CA THR A 92 7.74 1.43 17.33
C THR A 92 6.58 2.00 16.51
N ILE A 93 5.72 2.80 17.15
CA ILE A 93 4.60 3.48 16.47
C ILE A 93 5.15 4.46 15.43
N ASP A 94 6.15 5.26 15.78
CA ASP A 94 6.76 6.24 14.88
C ASP A 94 7.39 5.57 13.66
N PHE A 95 8.12 4.47 13.87
CA PHE A 95 8.68 3.69 12.76
C PHE A 95 7.58 3.14 11.84
N PHE A 96 6.51 2.59 12.42
CA PHE A 96 5.40 2.05 11.65
C PHE A 96 4.66 3.14 10.87
N VAL A 97 4.33 4.25 11.53
CA VAL A 97 3.63 5.39 10.92
C VAL A 97 4.47 5.98 9.81
N ARG A 98 5.77 6.23 10.05
CA ARG A 98 6.69 6.74 9.03
C ARG A 98 6.80 5.77 7.86
N GLY A 99 7.04 4.49 8.12
CA GLY A 99 7.13 3.47 7.06
C GLY A 99 5.84 3.32 6.25
N LYS A 100 4.67 3.52 6.85
CA LYS A 100 3.38 3.54 6.14
C LYS A 100 3.14 4.84 5.38
N ALA A 101 3.49 5.98 5.96
CA ALA A 101 3.38 7.29 5.33
C ALA A 101 4.29 7.36 4.09
N ASP A 102 5.53 6.88 4.19
CA ASP A 102 6.48 6.84 3.08
C ASP A 102 5.97 5.93 1.94
N LYS A 103 5.43 4.76 2.27
CA LYS A 103 4.81 3.86 1.28
C LYS A 103 3.58 4.48 0.62
N LEU A 104 2.73 5.15 1.40
CA LEU A 104 1.56 5.84 0.87
C LEU A 104 1.98 6.98 -0.06
N LYS A 105 2.97 7.79 0.36
CA LYS A 105 3.51 8.87 -0.45
C LYS A 105 4.09 8.35 -1.77
N ALA A 106 4.92 7.30 -1.72
CA ALA A 106 5.45 6.67 -2.93
C ALA A 106 4.34 6.18 -3.87
N GLY A 107 3.26 5.59 -3.32
CA GLY A 107 2.10 5.18 -4.12
C GLY A 107 1.32 6.35 -4.73
N LEU A 108 1.20 7.46 -4.01
CA LEU A 108 0.58 8.69 -4.54
C LEU A 108 1.43 9.31 -5.66
N ASP A 109 2.75 9.40 -5.47
CA ASP A 109 3.68 9.91 -6.46
C ASP A 109 3.64 9.06 -7.75
N GLU A 110 3.54 7.73 -7.62
CA GLU A 110 3.37 6.82 -8.75
C GLU A 110 2.04 7.04 -9.49
N ILE A 111 0.94 7.24 -8.76
CA ILE A 111 -0.37 7.55 -9.36
C ILE A 111 -0.31 8.89 -10.11
N GLU A 112 0.32 9.91 -9.54
CA GLU A 112 0.50 11.20 -10.23
C GLU A 112 1.36 11.06 -11.49
N ALA A 113 2.45 10.29 -11.45
CA ALA A 113 3.27 10.02 -12.62
C ALA A 113 2.46 9.33 -13.72
N ARG A 114 1.66 8.31 -13.38
CA ARG A 114 0.78 7.62 -14.33
C ARG A 114 -0.29 8.54 -14.90
N ARG A 115 -0.87 9.44 -14.11
CA ARG A 115 -1.83 10.45 -14.61
C ARG A 115 -1.18 11.36 -15.65
N ARG A 116 0.01 11.90 -15.37
CA ARG A 116 0.76 12.73 -16.32
C ARG A 116 1.09 11.98 -17.61
N GLN A 117 1.44 10.69 -17.50
CA GLN A 117 1.66 9.85 -18.67
C GLN A 117 0.38 9.67 -19.50
N LEU A 118 -0.75 9.36 -18.87
CA LEU A 118 -2.03 9.23 -19.56
C LEU A 118 -2.47 10.54 -20.23
N ASP A 119 -2.27 11.67 -19.56
CA ASP A 119 -2.57 13.00 -20.14
C ASP A 119 -1.71 13.26 -21.39
N ALA A 120 -0.44 12.86 -21.36
CA ALA A 120 0.46 12.99 -22.51
C ALA A 120 0.07 12.05 -23.67
N GLU A 121 -0.27 10.80 -23.37
CA GLU A 121 -0.77 9.82 -24.35
C GLU A 121 -2.09 10.30 -24.98
N GLU A 122 -3.01 10.81 -24.16
CA GLU A 122 -4.28 11.39 -24.63
C GLU A 122 -4.03 12.58 -25.55
N ALA A 123 -3.15 13.51 -25.17
CA ALA A 123 -2.77 14.65 -25.99
C ALA A 123 -2.15 14.20 -27.34
N GLN A 124 -1.29 13.18 -27.32
CA GLN A 124 -0.66 12.63 -28.52
C GLN A 124 -1.69 12.00 -29.46
N VAL A 125 -2.63 11.21 -28.93
CA VAL A 125 -3.70 10.56 -29.71
C VAL A 125 -4.62 11.62 -30.32
N ARG A 126 -5.01 12.63 -29.53
CA ARG A 126 -5.81 13.76 -30.01
C ARG A 126 -5.09 14.49 -31.15
N ALA A 127 -3.80 14.81 -30.99
CA ALA A 127 -3.00 15.47 -32.02
C ALA A 127 -2.94 14.64 -33.31
N LYS A 128 -2.65 13.34 -33.20
CA LYS A 128 -2.61 12.42 -34.36
C LYS A 128 -3.92 12.41 -35.14
N HIS A 129 -5.07 12.35 -34.45
CA HIS A 129 -6.37 12.39 -35.12
C HIS A 129 -6.71 13.76 -35.69
N CYS A 130 -6.28 14.85 -35.04
CA CYS A 130 -6.39 16.19 -35.62
C CYS A 130 -5.63 16.27 -36.96
N ASP A 131 -4.40 15.77 -36.99
CA ASP A 131 -3.56 15.80 -38.20
C ASP A 131 -4.14 14.94 -39.32
N GLN A 132 -4.72 13.78 -38.99
CA GLN A 132 -5.45 12.94 -39.94
C GLN A 132 -6.66 13.67 -40.55
N LEU A 133 -7.44 14.37 -39.72
CA LEU A 133 -8.55 15.19 -40.21
C LEU A 133 -8.05 16.30 -41.11
N ILE A 134 -7.02 17.04 -40.70
CA ILE A 134 -6.44 18.12 -41.51
C ILE A 134 -5.95 17.57 -42.86
N SER A 135 -5.22 16.45 -42.85
CA SER A 135 -4.74 15.77 -44.06
C SER A 135 -5.88 15.38 -44.99
N PHE A 136 -6.96 14.79 -44.47
CA PHE A 136 -8.14 14.46 -45.25
C PHE A 136 -8.77 15.71 -45.88
N PHE A 137 -8.95 16.77 -45.10
CA PHE A 137 -9.50 18.02 -45.62
C PHE A 137 -8.59 18.61 -46.69
N SER A 138 -7.27 18.56 -46.56
CA SER A 138 -6.33 19.04 -47.59
C SER A 138 -6.45 18.33 -48.95
N LEU A 139 -7.08 17.15 -49.02
CA LEU A 139 -7.39 16.47 -50.29
C LEU A 139 -8.67 16.99 -50.95
N LEU A 140 -9.50 17.75 -50.23
CA LEU A 140 -10.76 18.28 -50.73
C LEU A 140 -10.58 19.67 -51.36
N ASP A 141 -11.42 19.95 -52.36
CA ASP A 141 -11.49 21.25 -53.04
C ASP A 141 -11.67 22.42 -52.05
N ASP A 142 -10.84 23.45 -52.20
CA ASP A 142 -10.78 24.59 -51.31
C ASP A 142 -12.10 25.39 -51.30
N GLY A 143 -12.71 25.58 -52.46
CA GLY A 143 -13.97 26.31 -52.60
C GLY A 143 -15.12 25.57 -51.92
N ALA A 144 -15.20 24.25 -52.12
CA ALA A 144 -16.21 23.39 -51.51
C ALA A 144 -16.09 23.37 -49.98
N VAL A 145 -14.86 23.28 -49.44
CA VAL A 145 -14.60 23.31 -47.99
C VAL A 145 -14.94 24.68 -47.41
N ALA A 146 -14.59 25.78 -48.08
CA ALA A 146 -14.92 27.13 -47.63
C ALA A 146 -16.44 27.37 -47.56
N LEU A 147 -17.19 26.89 -48.55
CA LEU A 147 -18.64 27.07 -48.63
C LEU A 147 -19.42 26.13 -47.69
N ASN A 148 -19.02 24.86 -47.61
CA ASN A 148 -19.83 23.83 -46.94
C ASN A 148 -19.21 23.26 -45.66
N GLY A 149 -17.92 23.47 -45.42
CA GLY A 149 -17.16 22.81 -44.36
C GLY A 149 -17.72 23.06 -42.96
N LYS A 150 -18.11 24.30 -42.65
CA LYS A 150 -18.68 24.64 -41.33
C LYS A 150 -20.00 23.92 -41.07
N LYS A 151 -20.88 23.83 -42.08
CA LYS A 151 -22.18 23.15 -41.99
C LYS A 151 -22.02 21.63 -41.89
N ALA A 152 -21.06 21.06 -42.63
CA ALA A 152 -20.73 19.64 -42.55
C ALA A 152 -20.20 19.27 -41.17
N LEU A 153 -19.23 20.03 -40.64
CA LEU A 153 -18.62 19.78 -39.33
C LEU A 153 -19.58 20.01 -38.16
N ALA A 154 -20.55 20.93 -38.29
CA ALA A 154 -21.54 21.18 -37.24
C ALA A 154 -22.37 19.93 -36.89
N LYS A 155 -22.65 19.06 -37.87
CA LYS A 155 -23.36 17.79 -37.67
C LYS A 155 -22.58 16.79 -36.81
N HIS A 156 -21.27 17.00 -36.67
CA HIS A 156 -20.35 16.12 -35.96
C HIS A 156 -19.66 16.84 -34.79
N SER A 157 -20.27 17.91 -34.28
CA SER A 157 -19.72 18.73 -33.19
C SER A 157 -19.40 17.93 -31.93
N ASP A 158 -20.23 16.94 -31.57
CA ASP A 158 -19.96 16.05 -30.42
C ASP A 158 -18.69 15.23 -30.59
N PHE A 159 -18.39 14.78 -31.82
CA PHE A 159 -17.17 14.02 -32.11
C PHE A 159 -15.94 14.91 -32.08
N LEU A 160 -16.05 16.14 -32.61
CA LEU A 160 -14.98 17.13 -32.54
C LEU A 160 -14.67 17.53 -31.09
N ALA A 161 -15.71 17.69 -30.26
CA ALA A 161 -15.56 18.02 -28.85
C ALA A 161 -14.77 16.95 -28.09
N LYS A 162 -14.97 15.66 -28.38
CA LYS A 162 -14.21 14.55 -27.77
C LYS A 162 -12.71 14.61 -28.06
N VAL A 163 -12.31 15.15 -29.20
CA VAL A 163 -10.89 15.34 -29.55
C VAL A 163 -10.38 16.74 -29.19
N GLY A 164 -11.19 17.57 -28.51
CA GLY A 164 -10.83 18.93 -28.12
C GLY A 164 -10.82 19.93 -29.27
N LEU A 165 -11.59 19.68 -30.33
CA LEU A 165 -11.73 20.55 -31.49
C LEU A 165 -13.13 21.15 -31.57
N THR A 166 -13.22 22.30 -32.23
CA THR A 166 -14.47 22.84 -32.78
C THR A 166 -14.35 22.95 -34.29
N SER A 167 -15.49 23.10 -34.98
CA SER A 167 -15.52 23.28 -36.42
C SER A 167 -14.66 24.47 -36.86
N SER A 168 -14.67 25.56 -36.09
CA SER A 168 -13.86 26.74 -36.40
C SER A 168 -12.36 26.49 -36.21
N THR A 169 -11.96 25.87 -35.09
CA THR A 169 -10.53 25.60 -34.84
C THR A 169 -9.94 24.63 -35.85
N LEU A 170 -10.73 23.65 -36.32
CA LEU A 170 -10.28 22.71 -37.34
C LEU A 170 -10.11 23.40 -38.70
N LEU A 171 -11.11 24.17 -39.14
CA LEU A 171 -11.03 24.92 -40.41
C LEU A 171 -9.91 25.96 -40.39
N GLU A 172 -9.70 26.63 -39.27
CA GLU A 172 -8.58 27.56 -39.11
C GLU A 172 -7.23 26.85 -39.25
N ARG A 173 -7.05 25.68 -38.63
CA ARG A 173 -5.84 24.87 -38.79
C ARG A 173 -5.63 24.42 -40.23
N ILE A 174 -6.68 23.96 -40.91
CA ILE A 174 -6.64 23.57 -42.33
C ILE A 174 -6.17 24.76 -43.18
N ASN A 175 -6.75 25.95 -42.97
CA ASN A 175 -6.38 27.15 -43.71
C ASN A 175 -4.94 27.60 -43.44
N ARG A 176 -4.39 27.33 -42.24
CA ARG A 176 -2.97 27.59 -41.95
C ARG A 176 -2.04 26.63 -42.68
N THR A 177 -2.41 25.36 -42.80
CA THR A 177 -1.59 24.35 -43.48
C THR A 177 -1.58 24.47 -45.01
N ARG A 178 -2.53 25.20 -45.59
CA ARG A 178 -2.65 25.42 -47.04
C ARG A 178 -1.99 26.73 -47.53
N LYS A 179 -1.50 27.58 -46.62
CA LYS A 179 -0.70 28.77 -46.95
C LYS A 179 0.77 28.42 -47.09
#